data_AF-A0A1Q7DQY4-F1
#
_entry.id   AF-A0A1Q7DQY4-F1
#
_cell.length_a   1.000
_cell.length_b   1.000
_cell.length_c   1.000
_cell.angle_alpha   90.00
_cell.angle_beta   90.00
_cell.angle_gamma   90.00
#
_symmetry.space_group_name_H-M   'P 1'
#
loop_
_entity.id
_entity.type
_entity.pdbx_description
1 polymer ?
#
loop_
_entity_poly.entity_id
_entity_poly.type
_entity_poly.pdbx_seq_one_letter_code
_entity_poly.pdbx_strand_id
1 'polypeptide(L)'
;MNGDAPTRPGEICRELLAALDASEGRRRRRKRDTTPDAIGLTIKRDLLERAIAADPAPDQFEAWLHGQCLAAGGAEGGVRAMALSIFEEWRLAQEADSFRDWLSRGAPSDDALREQPAPDGDRTSTRPSNTTR
;
A
#
# COMPACT_ATOMS: atom_id res chain seq x y z
N MET A 1 -14.05 23.00 16.61
CA MET A 1 -12.60 22.80 16.37
C MET A 1 -12.34 21.34 16.69
N ASN A 2 -12.47 20.45 15.69
CA ASN A 2 -12.13 19.05 15.91
C ASN A 2 -10.61 18.97 15.85
N GLY A 3 -9.99 18.84 17.02
CA GLY A 3 -8.58 18.47 17.13
C GLY A 3 -8.46 17.02 16.73
N ASP A 4 -8.45 16.74 15.42
CA ASP A 4 -8.09 15.43 14.90
C ASP A 4 -6.60 15.27 15.17
N ALA A 5 -6.28 14.54 16.24
CA ALA A 5 -4.89 14.25 16.56
C ALA A 5 -4.27 13.53 15.34
N PRO A 6 -3.04 13.89 14.94
CA PRO A 6 -2.42 13.27 13.78
C PRO A 6 -2.44 11.74 13.92
N THR A 7 -2.94 11.04 12.90
CA THR A 7 -2.99 9.57 12.87
C THR A 7 -1.64 8.98 13.26
N ARG A 8 -1.67 7.96 14.11
CA ARG A 8 -0.44 7.33 14.59
C ARG A 8 0.35 6.74 13.42
N PRO A 9 1.68 7.01 13.34
CA PRO A 9 2.54 6.42 12.31
C PRO A 9 2.41 4.91 12.21
N GLY A 10 2.25 4.19 13.33
CA GLY A 10 2.10 2.73 13.33
C GLY A 10 0.85 2.23 12.58
N GLU A 11 -0.24 3.00 12.56
CA GLU A 11 -1.45 2.64 11.80
C GLU A 11 -1.24 2.81 10.30
N ILE A 12 -0.70 3.96 9.90
CA ILE A 12 -0.40 4.23 8.49
C ILE A 12 0.68 3.26 7.98
N CYS A 13 1.69 2.94 8.80
CA CYS A 13 2.71 1.96 8.43
C CYS A 13 2.13 0.57 8.21
N ARG A 14 1.11 0.15 8.99
CA ARG A 14 0.37 -1.11 8.75
C ARG A 14 -0.37 -1.08 7.41
N GLU A 15 -1.06 0.01 7.12
CA GLU A 15 -1.79 0.17 5.85
C GLU A 15 -0.83 0.18 4.64
N LEU A 16 0.31 0.89 4.77
CA LEU A 16 1.38 0.92 3.75
C LEU A 16 2.01 -0.47 3.54
N LEU A 17 2.23 -1.24 4.61
CA LEU A 17 2.75 -2.61 4.52
C LEU A 17 1.76 -3.53 3.80
N ALA A 18 0.47 -3.45 4.13
CA ALA A 18 -0.57 -4.21 3.45
C ALA A 18 -0.68 -3.84 1.96
N ALA A 19 -0.59 -2.54 1.65
CA ALA A 19 -0.57 -2.04 0.28
C ALA A 19 0.62 -2.56 -0.53
N LEU A 20 1.80 -2.59 0.10
CA LEU A 20 3.02 -3.13 -0.47
C LEU A 20 2.86 -4.62 -0.79
N ASP A 21 2.40 -5.42 0.17
CA ASP A 21 2.14 -6.86 0.01
C ASP A 21 1.16 -7.16 -1.13
N ALA A 22 0.06 -6.40 -1.21
CA ALA A 22 -0.92 -6.55 -2.28
C ALA A 22 -0.34 -6.22 -3.66
N SER A 23 0.60 -5.26 -3.75
CA SER A 23 1.28 -4.89 -5.00
C SER A 23 2.30 -5.95 -5.42
N GLU A 24 3.09 -6.48 -4.48
CA GLU A 24 4.07 -7.53 -4.75
C GLU A 24 3.40 -8.84 -5.20
N GLY A 25 2.28 -9.22 -4.59
CA GLY A 25 1.47 -10.38 -5.03
C GLY A 25 1.03 -10.25 -6.50
N ARG A 26 0.55 -9.06 -6.89
CA ARG A 26 0.19 -8.75 -8.29
C ARG A 26 1.41 -8.77 -9.22
N ARG A 27 2.55 -8.22 -8.80
CA ARG A 27 3.79 -8.18 -9.59
C ARG A 27 4.33 -9.59 -9.84
N ARG A 28 4.34 -10.45 -8.82
CA ARG A 28 4.76 -11.85 -8.92
C ARG A 28 3.92 -12.63 -9.92
N ARG A 29 2.60 -12.39 -9.98
CA ARG A 29 1.69 -12.98 -11.00
C ARG A 29 2.10 -12.61 -12.44
N ARG A 30 2.70 -11.42 -12.65
CA ARG A 30 3.06 -10.88 -13.97
C ARG A 30 4.48 -11.24 -14.46
N LYS A 31 5.24 -12.08 -13.74
CA LYS A 31 6.62 -12.51 -14.08
C LYS A 31 7.54 -11.35 -14.50
N ARG A 32 7.50 -10.21 -13.79
CA ARG A 32 8.35 -9.06 -14.10
C ARG A 32 9.58 -9.06 -13.18
N ASP A 33 10.76 -9.31 -13.74
CA ASP A 33 12.02 -9.27 -13.01
C ASP A 33 12.48 -7.82 -12.80
N THR A 34 12.55 -7.40 -11.54
CA THR A 34 12.99 -6.06 -11.15
C THR A 34 13.84 -6.15 -9.89
N THR A 35 15.03 -6.69 -10.07
CA THR A 35 16.03 -6.87 -9.02
C THR A 35 16.37 -5.59 -8.24
N PRO A 36 16.54 -4.39 -8.85
CA PRO A 36 16.79 -3.17 -8.09
C PRO A 36 15.59 -2.71 -7.24
N ASP A 37 14.35 -2.94 -7.68
CA ASP A 37 13.16 -2.73 -6.83
C ASP A 37 13.19 -3.66 -5.61
N ALA A 38 13.63 -4.91 -5.76
CA ALA A 38 13.53 -5.91 -4.70
C ALA A 38 14.31 -5.52 -3.43
N ILE A 39 15.50 -4.92 -3.57
CA ILE A 39 16.32 -4.48 -2.42
C ILE A 39 15.62 -3.32 -1.70
N GLY A 40 15.19 -2.29 -2.44
CA GLY A 40 14.49 -1.14 -1.87
C GLY A 40 13.18 -1.55 -1.19
N LEU A 41 12.41 -2.44 -1.81
CA LEU A 41 11.17 -2.97 -1.24
C LEU A 41 11.43 -3.78 0.04
N THR A 42 12.48 -4.59 0.07
CA THR A 42 12.87 -5.35 1.27
C THR A 42 13.23 -4.40 2.42
N ILE A 43 14.01 -3.35 2.14
CA ILE A 43 14.37 -2.33 3.14
C ILE A 43 13.12 -1.59 3.63
N LYS A 44 12.23 -1.18 2.71
CA LYS A 44 10.99 -0.49 3.06
C LYS A 44 10.11 -1.36 3.94
N ARG A 45 9.98 -2.66 3.61
CA ARG A 45 9.23 -3.64 4.41
C ARG A 45 9.77 -3.72 5.84
N ASP A 46 11.06 -3.94 6.01
CA ASP A 46 11.71 -4.06 7.33
C ASP A 46 11.54 -2.77 8.16
N LEU A 47 11.68 -1.59 7.54
CA LEU A 47 11.44 -0.31 8.23
C LEU A 47 9.98 -0.16 8.67
N LEU A 48 9.01 -0.53 7.84
CA LEU A 48 7.59 -0.49 8.19
C LEU A 48 7.30 -1.45 9.36
N GLU A 49 7.79 -2.67 9.33
CA GLU A 49 7.62 -3.66 10.40
C GLU A 49 8.19 -3.14 11.74
N ARG A 50 9.38 -2.53 11.71
CA ARG A 50 9.98 -1.89 12.90
C ARG A 50 9.19 -0.68 13.39
N ALA A 51 8.67 0.15 12.49
CA ALA A 51 7.87 1.32 12.87
C ALA A 51 6.56 0.90 13.55
N ILE A 52 5.93 -0.16 13.05
CA ILE A 52 4.72 -0.75 13.64
C ILE A 52 5.01 -1.29 15.03
N ALA A 53 6.14 -1.97 15.22
CA ALA A 53 6.54 -2.51 16.51
C ALA A 53 6.91 -1.43 17.52
N ALA A 54 7.57 -0.36 17.06
CA ALA A 54 7.99 0.76 17.91
C ALA A 54 6.85 1.74 18.24
N ASP A 55 5.82 1.83 17.38
CA ASP A 55 4.69 2.77 17.46
C ASP A 55 5.10 4.19 17.91
N PRO A 56 6.04 4.86 17.22
CA PRO A 56 6.49 6.18 17.62
C PRO A 56 5.34 7.19 17.55
N ALA A 57 5.36 8.16 18.47
CA ALA A 57 4.43 9.28 18.41
C ALA A 57 4.61 10.08 17.10
N PRO A 58 3.55 10.72 16.57
CA PRO A 58 3.61 11.56 15.36
C PRO A 58 4.80 12.54 15.35
N ASP A 59 4.99 13.29 16.43
CA ASP A 59 6.06 14.29 16.55
C ASP A 59 7.47 13.70 16.66
N GLN A 60 7.58 12.40 16.93
CA GLN A 60 8.84 11.68 17.07
C GLN A 60 9.17 10.80 15.86
N PHE A 61 8.25 10.69 14.90
CA PHE A 61 8.38 9.71 13.82
C PHE A 61 9.58 9.98 12.92
N GLU A 62 9.76 11.25 12.52
CA GLU A 62 10.91 11.68 11.71
C GLU A 62 12.24 11.41 12.42
N ALA A 63 12.32 11.75 13.70
CA ALA A 63 13.52 11.51 14.52
C ALA A 63 13.81 10.01 14.68
N TRP A 64 12.76 9.19 14.83
CA TRP A 64 12.88 7.74 14.91
C TRP A 64 13.40 7.14 13.60
N LEU A 65 12.87 7.59 12.45
CA LEU A 65 13.33 7.18 11.12
C LEU A 65 14.79 7.56 10.88
N HIS A 66 15.18 8.78 11.27
CA HIS A 66 16.58 9.21 11.24
C HIS A 66 17.48 8.31 12.09
N GLY A 67 17.01 7.88 13.27
CA GLY A 67 17.68 6.88 14.10
C GLY A 67 17.92 5.54 13.38
N GLN A 68 16.96 5.07 12.58
CA GLN A 68 17.13 3.85 11.77
C GLN A 68 18.22 4.03 10.69
N CYS A 69 18.29 5.21 10.07
CA CYS A 69 19.34 5.53 9.10
C CYS A 69 20.74 5.46 9.72
N LEU A 70 20.91 6.06 10.91
CA LEU A 70 22.19 6.03 11.63
C LEU A 70 22.58 4.60 12.05
N ALA A 71 21.60 3.78 12.44
CA ALA A 71 21.83 2.39 12.81
C ALA A 71 22.19 1.48 11.62
N ALA A 72 21.89 1.89 10.38
CA ALA A 72 22.11 1.08 9.18
C ALA A 72 23.58 0.98 8.73
N GLY A 73 24.47 1.83 9.25
CA GLY A 73 25.90 1.80 8.93
C GLY A 73 26.17 1.84 7.41
N GLY A 74 26.86 0.83 6.87
CA GLY A 74 27.22 0.77 5.45
C GLY A 74 26.05 0.70 4.46
N ALA A 75 24.82 0.45 4.92
CA ALA A 75 23.60 0.46 4.12
C ALA A 75 22.81 1.79 4.21
N GLU A 76 23.36 2.82 4.85
CA GLU A 76 22.69 4.09 5.15
C GLU A 76 21.98 4.69 3.94
N GLY A 77 22.60 4.71 2.76
CA GLY A 77 22.02 5.35 1.57
C GLY A 77 20.66 4.76 1.15
N GLY A 78 20.53 3.43 1.16
CA GLY A 78 19.27 2.76 0.80
C GLY A 78 18.21 2.88 1.90
N VAL A 79 18.63 2.76 3.16
CA VAL A 79 17.74 2.94 4.32
C VAL A 79 17.22 4.38 4.39
N ARG A 80 18.08 5.36 4.18
CA ARG A 80 17.72 6.79 4.18
C ARG A 80 16.75 7.13 3.06
N ALA A 81 16.96 6.59 1.85
CA ALA A 81 16.02 6.78 0.76
C ALA A 81 14.63 6.22 1.08
N MET A 82 14.55 5.02 1.68
CA MET A 82 13.27 4.41 2.04
C MET A 82 12.62 5.08 3.26
N ALA A 83 13.40 5.54 4.23
CA ALA A 83 12.92 6.31 5.36
C ALA A 83 12.25 7.62 4.92
N LEU A 84 12.84 8.33 3.95
CA LEU A 84 12.24 9.54 3.37
C LEU A 84 10.92 9.22 2.65
N SER A 85 10.89 8.18 1.81
CA SER A 85 9.66 7.74 1.14
C SER A 85 8.54 7.45 2.14
N ILE A 86 8.83 6.69 3.21
CA ILE A 86 7.85 6.34 4.24
C ILE A 86 7.33 7.61 4.94
N PHE A 87 8.22 8.55 5.25
CA PHE A 87 7.83 9.81 5.90
C PHE A 87 6.92 10.66 5.01
N GLU A 88 7.24 10.77 3.72
CA GLU A 88 6.43 11.49 2.74
C GLU A 88 5.05 10.85 2.58
N GLU A 89 4.96 9.52 2.52
CA GLU A 89 3.69 8.80 2.42
C GLU A 89 2.84 8.93 3.70
N TRP A 90 3.47 8.88 4.88
CA TRP A 90 2.79 9.15 6.14
C TRP A 90 2.22 10.56 6.16
N ARG A 91 3.02 11.56 5.79
CA ARG A 91 2.57 12.95 5.72
C ARG A 91 1.45 13.14 4.70
N LEU A 92 1.55 12.50 3.54
CA LEU A 92 0.50 12.52 2.51
C LEU A 92 -0.81 11.94 3.05
N ALA A 93 -0.78 10.87 3.85
CA ALA A 93 -1.98 10.28 4.45
C ALA A 93 -2.67 11.20 5.46
N GLN A 94 -1.97 12.22 5.96
CA GLN A 94 -2.51 13.24 6.87
C GLN A 94 -3.11 14.41 6.07
N GLU A 95 -2.54 14.73 4.91
CA GLU A 95 -2.94 15.88 4.10
C GLU A 95 -4.01 15.53 3.04
N ALA A 96 -4.09 14.26 2.61
CA ALA A 96 -4.96 13.82 1.53
C ALA A 96 -5.91 12.68 1.95
N ASP A 97 -7.16 13.04 2.23
CA ASP A 97 -8.23 12.08 2.59
C ASP A 97 -8.43 10.98 1.53
N SER A 98 -8.27 11.31 0.25
CA SER A 98 -8.39 10.35 -0.85
C SER A 98 -7.30 9.28 -0.82
N PHE A 99 -6.08 9.65 -0.44
CA PHE A 99 -4.98 8.70 -0.26
C PHE A 99 -5.23 7.84 0.97
N ARG A 100 -5.74 8.43 2.05
CA ARG A 100 -6.10 7.69 3.27
C ARG A 100 -7.22 6.68 3.05
N ASP A 101 -8.30 7.07 2.35
CA ASP A 101 -9.38 6.15 1.97
C ASP A 101 -8.84 4.98 1.16
N TRP A 102 -8.00 5.28 0.16
CA TRP A 102 -7.37 4.26 -0.68
C TRP A 102 -6.49 3.28 0.12
N LEU A 103 -5.71 3.78 1.09
CA LEU A 103 -4.91 2.95 2.00
C LEU A 103 -5.78 2.06 2.88
N SER A 104 -6.85 2.60 3.48
CA SER A 104 -7.77 1.84 4.33
C SER A 104 -8.46 0.69 3.59
N ARG A 105 -8.60 0.81 2.26
CA ARG A 105 -9.15 -0.22 1.37
C ARG A 105 -8.11 -1.24 0.90
N GLY A 106 -6.88 -1.18 1.41
CA GLY A 106 -5.79 -2.09 1.06
C GLY A 106 -5.16 -1.81 -0.30
N ALA A 107 -5.14 -0.54 -0.72
CA ALA A 107 -4.52 -0.09 -1.97
C ALA A 107 -4.98 -0.85 -3.24
N PRO A 108 -6.30 -0.85 -3.52
CA PRO A 108 -6.84 -1.57 -4.67
C PRO A 108 -6.25 -1.07 -6.00
N SER A 109 -6.00 -2.01 -6.92
CA SER A 109 -5.58 -1.73 -8.31
C SER A 109 -6.78 -1.46 -9.20
N ASP A 110 -6.65 -0.59 -10.21
CA ASP A 110 -7.65 -0.49 -11.30
C ASP A 110 -7.87 -1.84 -11.98
N ASP A 111 -6.80 -2.62 -12.18
CA ASP A 111 -6.88 -3.99 -12.72
C ASP A 111 -7.75 -4.94 -11.87
N ALA A 112 -7.78 -4.78 -10.55
CA ALA A 112 -8.57 -5.64 -9.66
C ALA A 112 -10.07 -5.33 -9.73
N LEU A 113 -10.42 -4.08 -10.06
CA LEU A 113 -11.80 -3.66 -10.29
C LEU A 113 -12.37 -4.25 -11.59
N ARG A 114 -11.50 -4.55 -12.58
CA ARG A 114 -11.91 -5.13 -13.87
C ARG A 114 -12.11 -6.65 -13.84
N GLU A 115 -11.53 -7.35 -12.88
CA GLU A 115 -11.61 -8.81 -12.75
C GLU A 115 -12.80 -9.28 -11.87
N GLN A 116 -13.57 -8.35 -11.27
CA GLN A 116 -14.88 -8.71 -10.71
C GLN A 116 -15.83 -9.03 -11.88
N PRO A 117 -16.34 -10.27 -12.01
CA PRO A 117 -17.32 -10.55 -13.05
C PRO A 117 -18.53 -9.66 -12.80
N ALA A 118 -18.91 -8.88 -13.82
CA ALA A 118 -20.19 -8.19 -13.82
C ALA A 118 -21.28 -9.20 -13.39
N PRO A 119 -22.23 -8.83 -12.51
CA PRO A 119 -23.32 -9.73 -12.16
C PRO A 119 -23.97 -10.18 -13.47
N ASP A 120 -23.99 -11.50 -13.66
CA ASP A 120 -24.48 -12.17 -14.86
C ASP A 120 -25.96 -11.79 -15.06
N GLY A 121 -26.15 -10.73 -15.84
CA GLY A 121 -27.44 -10.19 -16.21
C GLY A 121 -28.04 -11.08 -17.29
N ASP A 122 -28.75 -12.10 -16.82
CA ASP A 122 -29.85 -12.78 -17.50
C ASP A 122 -29.48 -13.54 -18.80
N ARG A 123 -29.03 -14.79 -18.61
CA ARG A 123 -29.15 -15.84 -19.62
C ARG A 123 -30.29 -16.78 -19.25
N THR A 124 -31.53 -16.35 -19.40
CA THR A 124 -32.67 -17.29 -19.42
C THR A 124 -33.76 -16.94 -20.43
N SER A 125 -33.87 -17.81 -21.45
CA SER A 125 -35.12 -18.20 -22.13
C SER A 125 -35.85 -17.12 -22.96
N THR A 126 -36.19 -17.30 -24.24
CA THR A 126 -36.89 -18.46 -24.82
C THR A 126 -36.90 -18.30 -26.35
N ARG A 127 -36.44 -19.32 -27.08
CA ARG A 127 -36.81 -19.54 -28.47
C ARG A 127 -38.20 -20.17 -28.51
N PRO A 128 -39.13 -19.69 -29.37
CA PRO A 128 -40.01 -20.63 -30.03
C PRO A 128 -39.84 -20.56 -31.55
N SER A 129 -39.56 -21.73 -32.12
CA SER A 129 -39.80 -22.08 -33.51
C SER A 129 -41.29 -21.92 -33.81
N ASN A 130 -41.67 -21.36 -34.96
CA ASN A 130 -42.79 -21.96 -35.70
C ASN A 130 -42.65 -21.78 -37.22
N THR A 131 -43.17 -22.80 -37.88
CA THR A 131 -43.10 -23.24 -39.27
C THR A 131 -44.29 -22.72 -40.09
N THR A 132 -44.04 -22.45 -41.38
CA THR A 132 -44.97 -22.48 -42.55
C THR A 132 -46.21 -21.58 -42.59
N ARG A 133 -46.27 -20.70 -43.61
CA ARG A 133 -47.21 -20.82 -44.75
C ARG A 133 -46.70 -20.06 -45.97
#